data_AF-A0A2U3Y1H5-F1
#
_entry.id   AF-A0A2U3Y1H5-F1
#
_cell.length_a   1.000
_cell.length_b   1.000
_cell.length_c   1.000
_cell.angle_alpha   90.00
_cell.angle_beta   90.00
_cell.angle_gamma   90.00
#
_symmetry.space_group_name_H-M   'P 1'
#
loop_
_entity.id
_entity.type
_entity.pdbx_description
1 polymer ?
#
loop_
_entity_poly.entity_id
_entity_poly.type
_entity_poly.pdbx_seq_one_letter_code
_entity_poly.pdbx_strand_id
1 'polypeptide(L)'
;MFIFIKHGDNQQFLVNTNCSVLLLLHYTRNKVGLPKTDTIDLCDETGTMKLLFLTRTPGDYASKFLTARNTYYICKVEHGAPGTRLENAYRAFVPLLKNPEPELIDTLRIQCDLLERNRMKLLRSQEAKKVSPTDSSVNLPWVMREGGRTPNSTHSQTQGEPGGLA
;
A
#
# COMPACT_ATOMS: atom_id res chain seq x y z
N MET A 1 -8.12 -24.96 9.39
CA MET A 1 -8.60 -25.33 8.05
C MET A 1 -7.38 -25.61 7.18
N PHE A 2 -7.40 -26.57 6.25
CA PHE A 2 -6.18 -26.95 5.52
C PHE A 2 -6.25 -26.64 4.02
N ILE A 3 -5.10 -26.37 3.42
CA ILE A 3 -4.88 -26.23 1.97
C ILE A 3 -3.70 -27.10 1.54
N PHE A 4 -3.60 -27.38 0.24
CA PHE A 4 -2.44 -28.02 -0.36
C PHE A 4 -1.53 -26.96 -0.99
N ILE A 5 -0.23 -27.01 -0.68
CA ILE A 5 0.79 -26.24 -1.38
C ILE A 5 1.61 -27.20 -2.23
N LYS A 6 1.62 -27.01 -3.56
CA LYS A 6 2.41 -27.77 -4.54
C LYS A 6 3.63 -26.98 -4.98
N HIS A 7 4.74 -27.68 -5.20
CA HIS A 7 6.01 -27.10 -5.69
C HIS A 7 6.92 -28.15 -6.35
N GLY A 8 7.96 -27.68 -7.03
CA GLY A 8 9.00 -28.50 -7.62
C GLY A 8 8.46 -29.61 -8.53
N ASP A 9 8.96 -30.83 -8.33
CA ASP A 9 8.56 -32.03 -9.06
C ASP A 9 7.34 -32.71 -8.41
N ASN A 10 6.17 -32.06 -8.49
CA ASN A 10 4.91 -32.54 -7.88
C ASN A 10 4.98 -32.81 -6.37
N GLN A 11 5.92 -32.18 -5.67
CA GLN A 11 5.98 -32.23 -4.22
C GLN A 11 4.86 -31.38 -3.64
N GLN A 12 4.31 -31.81 -2.50
CA GLN A 12 3.27 -31.06 -1.83
C GLN A 12 3.30 -31.22 -0.33
N PHE A 13 2.76 -30.23 0.37
CA PHE A 13 2.52 -30.29 1.81
C PHE A 13 1.22 -29.59 2.19
N LEU A 14 0.66 -30.00 3.32
CA LEU A 14 -0.52 -29.38 3.91
C LEU A 14 -0.13 -28.20 4.80
N VAL A 15 -0.94 -27.14 4.75
CA VAL A 15 -0.80 -25.98 5.64
C VAL A 15 -2.13 -25.66 6.31
N ASN A 16 -2.10 -25.41 7.63
CA ASN A 16 -3.25 -24.92 8.36
C ASN A 16 -3.39 -23.41 8.16
N THR A 17 -4.49 -22.94 7.56
CA THR A 17 -4.76 -21.53 7.29
C THR A 17 -5.32 -20.77 8.49
N ASN A 18 -5.50 -21.43 9.65
CA ASN A 18 -5.82 -20.78 10.93
C ASN A 18 -4.58 -20.13 11.59
N CYS A 19 -3.59 -19.74 10.78
CA CYS A 19 -2.42 -18.99 11.21
C CYS A 19 -2.39 -17.63 10.50
N SER A 20 -1.54 -16.71 10.96
CA SER A 20 -1.37 -15.42 10.30
C SER A 20 -0.78 -15.57 8.90
N VAL A 21 -1.10 -14.64 8.00
CA VAL A 21 -0.47 -14.58 6.66
C VAL A 21 1.06 -14.54 6.77
N LEU A 22 1.59 -13.77 7.73
CA LEU A 22 3.03 -13.71 8.01
C LEU A 22 3.62 -15.09 8.31
N LEU A 23 2.99 -15.85 9.21
CA LEU A 23 3.48 -17.17 9.61
C LEU A 23 3.35 -18.17 8.46
N LEU A 24 2.25 -18.11 7.70
CA LEU A 24 2.02 -18.95 6.53
C LEU A 24 3.11 -18.75 5.46
N LEU A 25 3.41 -17.50 5.09
CA LEU A 25 4.45 -17.20 4.10
C LEU A 25 5.85 -17.56 4.64
N HIS A 26 6.13 -17.29 5.91
CA HIS A 26 7.40 -17.67 6.53
C HIS A 26 7.63 -19.19 6.51
N TYR A 27 6.63 -19.97 6.95
CA TYR A 27 6.69 -21.43 6.94
C TYR A 27 6.85 -21.98 5.52
N THR A 28 6.06 -21.47 4.57
CA THR A 28 6.08 -21.90 3.17
C THR A 28 7.46 -21.68 2.55
N ARG A 29 8.06 -20.49 2.73
CA ARG A 29 9.41 -20.16 2.26
C ARG A 29 10.46 -21.12 2.82
N ASN A 30 10.43 -21.33 4.14
CA ASN A 30 11.39 -22.21 4.80
C ASN A 30 11.25 -23.67 4.32
N LYS A 31 10.03 -24.13 4.05
CA LYS A 31 9.77 -25.49 3.58
C LYS A 31 10.40 -25.80 2.23
N VAL A 32 10.56 -24.80 1.37
CA VAL A 32 11.21 -24.94 0.06
C VAL A 32 12.64 -24.41 0.03
N GLY A 33 13.22 -24.10 1.20
CA GLY A 33 14.64 -23.72 1.32
C GLY A 33 14.99 -22.37 0.69
N LEU A 34 14.01 -21.48 0.50
CA LEU A 34 14.27 -20.16 -0.07
C LEU A 34 14.89 -19.19 0.97
N PRO A 35 15.80 -18.29 0.55
CA PRO A 35 16.36 -17.25 1.41
C PRO A 35 15.28 -16.34 2.02
N LYS A 36 15.50 -15.85 3.24
CA LYS A 36 14.56 -14.92 3.92
C LYS A 36 14.31 -13.62 3.15
N THR A 37 15.26 -13.22 2.31
CA THR A 37 15.20 -12.04 1.45
C THR A 37 14.26 -12.21 0.25
N ASP A 38 13.94 -13.46 -0.13
CA ASP A 38 13.06 -13.71 -1.26
C ASP A 38 11.60 -13.43 -0.88
N THR A 39 10.97 -12.52 -1.62
CA THR A 39 9.52 -12.32 -1.54
C THR A 39 8.83 -13.49 -2.23
N ILE A 40 7.86 -14.09 -1.54
CA ILE A 40 7.03 -15.16 -2.09
C ILE A 40 5.56 -14.83 -1.85
N ASP A 41 4.72 -15.45 -2.67
CA ASP A 41 3.28 -15.46 -2.54
C ASP A 41 2.71 -16.78 -3.06
N LEU A 42 1.39 -16.92 -3.04
CA LEU A 42 0.68 -18.07 -3.56
C LEU A 42 -0.18 -17.68 -4.77
N CYS A 43 -0.22 -18.54 -5.78
CA CYS A 43 -1.28 -18.52 -6.79
C CYS A 43 -2.11 -19.80 -6.72
N ASP A 44 -3.36 -19.76 -7.19
CA ASP A 44 -4.16 -20.99 -7.34
C ASP A 44 -3.85 -21.70 -8.66
N GLU A 45 -4.59 -22.77 -8.93
CA GLU A 45 -4.39 -23.63 -10.11
C GLU A 45 -4.60 -22.90 -11.45
N THR A 46 -5.31 -21.76 -11.46
CA THR A 46 -5.50 -20.93 -12.66
C THR A 46 -4.45 -19.82 -12.78
N GLY A 47 -3.51 -19.72 -11.84
CA GLY A 47 -2.50 -18.67 -11.82
C GLY A 47 -2.97 -17.35 -11.22
N THR A 48 -4.09 -17.33 -10.50
CA THR A 48 -4.55 -16.12 -9.80
C THR A 48 -3.74 -15.92 -8.53
N MET A 49 -2.87 -14.90 -8.53
CA MET A 49 -2.08 -14.52 -7.37
C MET A 49 -2.98 -14.08 -6.21
N LYS A 50 -2.61 -14.45 -4.98
CA LYS A 50 -3.36 -14.07 -3.77
C LYS A 50 -2.93 -12.73 -3.20
N LEU A 51 -1.80 -12.19 -3.68
CA LEU A 51 -1.24 -10.90 -3.31
C LEU A 51 -1.06 -10.76 -1.80
N LEU A 52 -0.76 -11.87 -1.11
CA LEU A 52 -0.60 -11.89 0.34
C LEU A 52 0.59 -11.03 0.77
N PHE A 53 1.63 -10.96 -0.06
CA PHE A 53 2.80 -10.11 0.17
C PHE A 53 2.49 -8.60 0.16
N LEU A 54 1.33 -8.18 -0.37
CA LEU A 54 0.87 -6.78 -0.37
C LEU A 54 -0.08 -6.46 0.77
N THR A 55 -0.50 -7.45 1.56
CA THR A 55 -1.50 -7.22 2.60
C THR A 55 -0.98 -6.23 3.64
N ARG A 56 -1.82 -5.27 4.01
CA ARG A 56 -1.54 -4.33 5.10
C ARG A 56 -1.77 -4.95 6.47
N THR A 57 -2.39 -6.13 6.52
CA THR A 57 -2.74 -6.84 7.74
C THR A 57 -2.10 -8.24 7.76
N PRO A 58 -0.76 -8.35 7.76
CA PRO A 58 -0.09 -9.66 7.70
C PRO A 58 -0.34 -10.53 8.95
N GLY A 59 -0.85 -9.94 10.04
CA GLY A 59 -1.32 -10.65 11.23
C GLY A 59 -2.68 -11.34 11.07
N ASP A 60 -3.46 -11.01 10.05
CA ASP A 60 -4.76 -11.62 9.80
C ASP A 60 -4.64 -13.12 9.48
N TYR A 61 -5.67 -13.88 9.84
CA TYR A 61 -5.75 -15.29 9.47
C TYR A 61 -5.71 -15.48 7.95
N ALA A 62 -4.83 -16.37 7.50
CA ALA A 62 -4.69 -16.70 6.09
C ALA A 62 -5.98 -17.31 5.49
N SER A 63 -6.83 -17.91 6.33
CA SER A 63 -8.15 -18.40 5.93
C SER A 63 -9.10 -17.32 5.41
N LYS A 64 -8.81 -16.03 5.63
CA LYS A 64 -9.55 -14.91 5.00
C LYS A 64 -9.28 -14.78 3.50
N PHE A 65 -8.12 -15.26 3.05
CA PHE A 65 -7.62 -15.08 1.68
C PHE A 65 -7.53 -16.39 0.90
N LEU A 66 -7.49 -17.52 1.61
CA LEU A 66 -7.27 -18.84 1.04
C LEU A 66 -8.49 -19.74 1.28
N THR A 67 -8.97 -20.34 0.21
CA THR A 67 -10.09 -21.28 0.22
C THR A 67 -9.61 -22.64 0.72
N ALA A 68 -10.35 -23.19 1.68
CA ALA A 68 -10.10 -24.51 2.24
C ALA A 68 -10.06 -25.60 1.17
N ARG A 69 -9.19 -26.59 1.34
CA ARG A 69 -9.06 -27.79 0.49
C ARG A 69 -8.61 -27.51 -0.94
N ASN A 70 -8.39 -26.26 -1.32
CA ASN A 70 -7.82 -25.90 -2.61
C ASN A 70 -6.32 -26.16 -2.66
N THR A 71 -5.81 -26.27 -3.88
CA THR A 71 -4.39 -26.34 -4.21
C THR A 71 -3.87 -24.95 -4.56
N TYR A 72 -2.67 -24.65 -4.07
CA TYR A 72 -1.92 -23.43 -4.38
C TYR A 72 -0.50 -23.77 -4.80
N TYR A 73 0.08 -22.94 -5.66
CA TYR A 73 1.48 -23.00 -6.05
C TYR A 73 2.25 -21.86 -5.39
N ILE A 74 3.50 -22.13 -5.04
CA ILE A 74 4.41 -21.09 -4.53
C ILE A 74 4.92 -20.29 -5.72
N CYS A 75 4.81 -18.97 -5.65
CA CYS A 75 5.40 -18.05 -6.62
C CYS A 75 6.45 -17.17 -5.94
N LYS A 76 7.64 -17.09 -6.53
CA LYS A 76 8.61 -16.04 -6.20
C LYS A 76 8.17 -14.74 -6.87
N VAL A 77 8.21 -13.64 -6.11
CA VAL A 77 7.98 -12.30 -6.62
C VAL A 77 9.33 -11.68 -6.91
N GLU A 78 9.65 -11.53 -8.18
CA GLU A 78 10.91 -10.92 -8.61
C GLU A 78 10.76 -9.42 -8.75
N HIS A 79 11.65 -8.71 -8.07
CA HIS A 79 11.75 -7.26 -8.06
C HIS A 79 12.95 -6.79 -8.90
N GLY A 80 13.06 -5.49 -9.14
CA GLY A 80 14.26 -4.95 -9.75
C GLY A 80 15.48 -5.05 -8.84
N ALA A 81 16.66 -4.90 -9.44
CA ALA A 81 17.91 -5.00 -8.72
C ALA A 81 17.97 -3.98 -7.56
N PRO A 82 18.41 -4.40 -6.36
CA PRO A 82 18.57 -3.51 -5.22
C PRO A 82 19.44 -2.29 -5.54
N GLY A 83 19.10 -1.12 -5.00
CA GLY A 83 19.84 0.12 -5.22
C GLY A 83 19.62 0.77 -6.60
N THR A 84 18.74 0.22 -7.44
CA THR A 84 18.36 0.84 -8.72
C THR A 84 17.06 1.62 -8.60
N ARG A 85 16.81 2.54 -9.53
CA ARG A 85 15.51 3.23 -9.66
C ARG A 85 14.32 2.28 -9.86
N LEU A 86 14.61 1.04 -10.27
CA LEU A 86 13.62 0.01 -10.55
C LEU A 86 13.54 -1.04 -9.43
N GLU A 87 14.20 -0.85 -8.29
CA GLU A 87 14.21 -1.82 -7.18
C GLU A 87 12.81 -2.29 -6.81
N ASN A 88 11.85 -1.36 -6.69
CA ASN A 88 10.47 -1.68 -6.35
C ASN A 88 9.59 -2.10 -7.55
N ALA A 89 10.15 -2.23 -8.75
CA ALA A 89 9.39 -2.66 -9.93
C ALA A 89 9.12 -4.17 -9.86
N TYR A 90 7.89 -4.58 -10.16
CA TYR A 90 7.57 -5.99 -10.34
C TYR A 90 8.08 -6.46 -11.70
N ARG A 91 8.95 -7.46 -11.72
CA ARG A 91 9.56 -7.99 -12.95
C ARG A 91 8.94 -9.31 -13.39
N ALA A 92 8.68 -10.21 -12.44
CA ALA A 92 8.07 -11.49 -12.74
C ALA A 92 7.40 -12.10 -11.51
N PHE A 93 6.39 -12.92 -11.76
CA PHE A 93 5.91 -13.93 -10.83
C PHE A 93 6.36 -15.29 -11.35
N VAL A 94 7.28 -15.93 -10.64
CA VAL A 94 7.91 -17.18 -11.07
C VAL A 94 7.35 -18.33 -10.24
N PRO A 95 6.55 -19.25 -10.81
CA PRO A 95 6.06 -20.38 -10.06
C PRO A 95 7.20 -21.35 -9.78
N LEU A 96 7.29 -21.86 -8.56
CA LEU A 96 8.24 -22.89 -8.16
C LEU A 96 7.69 -24.26 -8.55
N LEU A 97 7.56 -24.52 -9.84
CA LEU A 97 7.16 -25.80 -10.41
C LEU A 97 8.22 -26.27 -11.39
N LYS A 98 8.44 -27.59 -11.50
CA LYS A 98 9.41 -28.16 -12.43
C LYS A 98 8.97 -27.96 -13.89
N ASN A 99 7.69 -28.23 -14.15
CA ASN A 99 7.07 -28.12 -15.48
C ASN A 99 5.73 -27.38 -15.33
N PRO A 100 5.72 -26.05 -15.21
CA PRO A 100 4.49 -25.28 -15.15
C PRO A 100 3.78 -25.28 -16.51
N GLU A 101 2.44 -25.38 -16.50
CA GLU A 101 1.63 -25.27 -17.71
C GLU A 101 1.81 -23.88 -18.37
N PRO A 102 1.87 -23.78 -19.71
CA PRO A 102 2.04 -22.49 -20.39
C PRO A 102 0.98 -21.46 -20.03
N GLU A 103 -0.27 -21.89 -19.89
CA GLU A 103 -1.41 -21.04 -19.53
C GLU A 103 -1.24 -20.39 -18.14
N LEU A 104 -0.65 -21.13 -17.20
CA LEU A 104 -0.29 -20.63 -15.87
C LEU A 104 0.78 -19.54 -15.98
N ILE A 105 1.82 -19.77 -16.79
CA ILE A 105 2.90 -18.79 -17.00
C ILE A 105 2.37 -17.51 -17.63
N ASP A 106 1.52 -17.62 -18.64
CA ASP A 106 0.92 -16.46 -19.32
C ASP A 106 0.06 -15.65 -18.35
N THR A 107 -0.76 -16.33 -17.54
CA THR A 107 -1.62 -15.67 -16.54
C THR A 107 -0.80 -14.92 -15.49
N LEU A 108 0.28 -15.53 -14.99
CA LEU A 108 1.19 -14.90 -14.02
C LEU A 108 1.89 -13.69 -14.62
N ARG A 109 2.34 -13.77 -15.88
CA ARG A 109 2.97 -12.66 -16.60
C ARG A 109 2.00 -11.49 -16.77
N ILE A 110 0.79 -11.74 -17.25
CA ILE A 110 -0.25 -10.71 -17.45
C ILE A 110 -0.56 -10.00 -16.13
N GLN A 111 -0.69 -10.74 -15.03
CA GLN A 111 -0.94 -10.15 -13.71
C GLN A 111 0.25 -9.32 -13.21
N CYS A 112 1.49 -9.79 -13.40
CA CYS A 112 2.68 -9.03 -13.04
C CYS A 112 2.75 -7.70 -13.81
N ASP A 113 2.53 -7.73 -15.13
CA ASP A 113 2.52 -6.54 -15.99
C ASP A 113 1.41 -5.55 -15.61
N LEU A 114 0.23 -6.06 -15.24
CA LEU A 114 -0.87 -5.23 -14.75
C LEU A 114 -0.52 -4.58 -13.41
N LEU A 115 0.06 -5.34 -12.48
CA LEU A 115 0.43 -4.83 -11.16
C LEU A 115 1.50 -3.73 -11.27
N GLU A 116 2.50 -3.91 -12.13
CA GLU A 116 3.54 -2.91 -12.38
C GLU A 116 2.96 -1.65 -13.04
N ARG A 117 2.08 -1.80 -14.04
CA ARG A 117 1.39 -0.65 -14.64
C ARG A 117 0.58 0.14 -13.60
N ASN A 118 -0.12 -0.54 -12.70
CA ASN A 118 -0.88 0.11 -11.63
C ASN A 118 0.04 0.84 -10.65
N ARG A 119 1.17 0.23 -10.27
CA ARG A 119 2.20 0.87 -9.44
C ARG A 119 2.74 2.15 -10.07
N MET A 120 3.09 2.12 -11.36
CA MET A 120 3.57 3.29 -12.09
C MET A 120 2.53 4.41 -12.17
N LYS A 121 1.25 4.07 -12.39
CA LYS A 121 0.16 5.06 -12.38
C LYS A 121 0.05 5.77 -11.03
N LEU A 122 0.11 5.00 -9.94
CA LEU A 122 0.05 5.55 -8.58
C LEU A 122 1.21 6.51 -8.29
N LEU A 123 2.44 6.14 -8.70
CA LEU A 123 3.62 6.99 -8.53
C LEU A 123 3.48 8.32 -9.28
N ARG A 124 3.07 8.27 -10.56
CA ARG A 124 2.83 9.48 -11.35
C ARG A 124 1.76 10.38 -10.72
N SER A 125 0.69 9.79 -10.18
CA SER A 125 -0.35 10.55 -9.47
C SER A 125 0.15 11.20 -8.18
N GLN A 126 1.09 10.58 -7.46
CA GLN A 126 1.71 11.18 -6.27
C GLN A 126 2.67 12.31 -6.63
N GLU A 127 3.47 12.15 -7.69
CA GLU A 127 4.36 13.18 -8.20
C GLU A 127 3.57 14.42 -8.65
N ALA A 128 2.46 14.22 -9.39
CA ALA A 128 1.59 15.32 -9.81
C ALA A 128 1.00 16.11 -8.63
N LYS A 129 0.68 15.44 -7.51
CA LYS A 129 0.21 16.10 -6.28
C LYS A 129 1.32 16.85 -5.53
N LYS A 130 2.56 16.40 -5.65
CA LYS A 130 3.73 17.02 -4.99
C LYS A 130 4.22 18.29 -5.71
N VAL A 131 3.87 18.46 -6.99
CA VAL A 131 4.19 19.66 -7.78
C VAL A 131 3.22 20.82 -7.49
N SER A 132 2.15 20.61 -6.71
CA SER A 132 1.20 21.66 -6.32
C SER A 132 1.15 21.90 -4.79
N PRO A 133 2.14 22.60 -4.21
CA PRO A 133 1.84 23.53 -3.12
C PRO A 133 2.72 24.80 -3.16
N THR A 134 2.23 25.87 -3.80
CA THR A 134 2.63 27.31 -3.70
C THR A 134 1.76 28.06 -4.71
N ASP A 135 1.07 29.18 -4.49
CA ASP A 135 0.81 30.06 -3.35
C ASP A 135 -0.48 30.82 -3.71
N SER A 136 -1.40 31.02 -2.76
CA SER A 136 -2.35 32.13 -2.84
C SER A 136 -2.57 32.74 -1.46
N SER A 137 -1.46 33.15 -0.85
CA SER A 137 -1.48 34.31 0.04
C SER A 137 -1.68 35.56 -0.81
N VAL A 138 -2.92 36.05 -0.90
CA VAL A 138 -3.17 37.45 -1.25
C VAL A 138 -3.88 38.09 -0.05
N ASN A 139 -3.07 38.61 0.88
CA ASN A 139 -3.53 39.64 1.81
C ASN A 139 -3.96 40.85 0.99
N LEU A 140 -5.24 41.23 1.03
CA LEU A 140 -5.68 42.55 0.58
C LEU A 140 -5.52 43.54 1.75
N PRO A 141 -4.71 44.60 1.63
CA PRO A 141 -4.82 45.75 2.50
C PRO A 141 -5.92 46.66 1.96
N TRP A 142 -7.03 46.82 2.70
CA TRP A 142 -8.03 47.82 2.34
C TRP A 142 -7.51 49.20 2.80
N VAL A 143 -7.03 49.97 1.82
CA VAL A 143 -6.59 51.34 2.00
C VAL A 143 -7.80 52.24 2.30
N MET A 144 -7.65 52.96 3.41
CA MET A 144 -8.46 54.08 3.90
C MET A 144 -8.72 55.13 2.81
N ARG A 145 -9.93 55.67 2.74
CA ARG A 145 -10.21 56.97 2.08
C ARG A 145 -10.91 57.90 3.07
N GLU A 146 -10.16 58.89 3.51
CA GLU A 146 -10.61 60.05 4.27
C GLU A 146 -11.57 60.92 3.46
N GLY A 147 -12.55 61.50 4.15
CA GLY A 147 -13.36 62.63 3.71
C GLY A 147 -13.83 63.39 4.94
N GLY A 148 -13.00 64.31 5.43
CA GLY A 148 -13.23 65.05 6.68
C GLY A 148 -14.24 66.21 6.58
N ARG A 149 -14.80 66.55 7.75
CA ARG A 149 -15.19 67.93 8.15
C ARG A 149 -15.22 68.04 9.68
N THR A 150 -14.13 68.64 10.18
CA THR A 150 -13.88 69.55 11.31
C THR A 150 -14.94 69.87 12.41
N PRO A 151 -14.46 70.37 13.58
CA PRO A 151 -14.93 69.98 14.91
C PRO A 151 -15.80 71.04 15.59
N ASN A 152 -16.39 70.69 16.75
CA ASN A 152 -16.66 71.67 17.79
C ASN A 152 -16.50 71.05 19.19
N SER A 153 -15.73 71.75 20.02
CA SER A 153 -15.61 71.58 21.46
C SER A 153 -16.96 71.86 22.15
N THR A 154 -17.20 71.38 23.37
CA THR A 154 -16.85 72.01 24.66
C THR A 154 -17.64 71.35 25.80
N HIS A 155 -17.02 71.19 26.98
CA HIS A 155 -17.60 71.09 28.34
C HIS A 155 -18.55 69.91 28.66
N SER A 156 -18.64 69.32 29.86
CA SER A 156 -18.00 69.44 31.18
C SER A 156 -18.65 68.38 32.07
N GLN A 157 -17.89 67.75 32.99
CA GLN A 157 -18.28 67.20 34.32
C GLN A 157 -19.51 66.23 34.38
N THR A 158 -19.49 65.07 35.05
CA THR A 158 -19.36 64.92 36.51
C THR A 158 -19.41 63.41 36.89
N GLN A 159 -18.50 63.00 37.78
CA GLN A 159 -18.55 61.98 38.86
C GLN A 159 -19.35 60.66 38.73
N GLY A 160 -18.72 59.56 39.21
CA GLY A 160 -19.39 58.35 39.68
C GLY A 160 -18.47 57.12 39.70
N GLU A 161 -17.75 56.93 40.80
CA GLU A 161 -16.79 55.84 41.09
C GLU A 161 -17.51 54.54 41.59
N PRO A 162 -16.84 53.45 42.00
CA PRO A 162 -16.94 52.13 41.37
C PRO A 162 -17.47 51.03 42.31
N GLY A 163 -17.57 49.79 41.80
CA GLY A 163 -17.84 48.63 42.65
C GLY A 163 -17.55 47.32 41.95
N GLY A 164 -16.36 46.77 42.19
CA GLY A 164 -16.06 45.36 41.93
C GLY A 164 -16.47 44.47 43.12
N LEU A 165 -16.62 43.17 42.87
CA LEU A 165 -15.99 42.06 43.61
C LEU A 165 -16.70 40.73 43.31
N ALA A 166 -15.84 39.70 43.24
CA ALA A 166 -16.07 38.26 43.36
C ALA A 166 -16.67 37.52 42.16
#